data_AF-A0A2E8VFZ6-F1
#
_entry.id   AF-A0A2E8VFZ6-F1
#
_cell.length_a   1.000
_cell.length_b   1.000
_cell.length_c   1.000
_cell.angle_alpha   90.00
_cell.angle_beta   90.00
_cell.angle_gamma   90.00
#
_symmetry.space_group_name_H-M   'P 1'
#
loop_
_entity.id
_entity.type
_entity.pdbx_description
1 polymer ?
#
loop_
_entity_poly.entity_id
_entity_poly.type
_entity_poly.pdbx_seq_one_letter_code
_entity_poly.pdbx_strand_id
1 'polypeptide(L)' 'MCTEEYQPVCGCNGLTYDNDCNAEKAGVTEWTEGECE' A
#
# COMPACT_ATOMS: atom_id res chain seq x y z
N MET A 1 -8.05 1.14 12.32
CA MET A 1 -8.75 0.21 11.42
C MET A 1 -8.66 0.83 10.03
N CYS A 2 -8.29 0.09 8.98
CA CYS A 2 -8.16 0.65 7.63
C CYS A 2 -9.50 0.65 6.90
N THR A 3 -9.65 1.52 5.92
CA THR A 3 -10.80 1.50 5.00
C THR A 3 -10.67 0.32 4.05
N GLU A 4 -11.81 -0.14 3.50
CA GLU A 4 -11.85 -1.13 2.41
C GLU A 4 -11.82 -0.42 1.03
N GLU A 5 -11.35 0.82 0.99
CA GLU A 5 -11.19 1.55 -0.26
C GLU A 5 -10.03 0.95 -1.05
N TYR A 6 -10.25 0.69 -2.33
CA TYR A 6 -9.23 0.18 -3.23
C TYR A 6 -8.53 1.36 -3.90
N GLN A 7 -7.36 1.72 -3.36
CA GLN A 7 -6.44 2.74 -3.83
C GLN A 7 -5.03 2.13 -3.82
N PRO A 8 -4.69 1.27 -4.79
CA PRO A 8 -3.50 0.47 -4.71
C PRO A 8 -2.24 1.31 -4.59
N VAL A 9 -1.30 0.84 -3.77
CA VAL A 9 0.02 1.45 -3.61
C VAL A 9 1.12 0.39 -3.71
N CYS A 10 2.24 0.74 -4.32
CA CYS A 10 3.41 -0.11 -4.43
C CYS A 10 4.39 0.24 -3.33
N GLY A 11 4.54 -0.65 -2.35
CA GLY A 11 5.48 -0.46 -1.24
C GLY A 11 6.95 -0.49 -1.69
N CYS A 12 7.83 0.15 -0.93
CA CYS A 12 9.28 0.09 -1.15
C CYS A 12 9.88 -1.32 -1.06
N ASN A 13 9.11 -2.29 -0.56
CA ASN A 13 9.41 -3.71 -0.54
C ASN A 13 9.00 -4.47 -1.82
N GLY A 14 8.43 -3.78 -2.81
CA GLY A 14 7.96 -4.37 -4.07
C GLY A 14 6.64 -5.13 -3.94
N LEU A 15 5.86 -4.89 -2.89
CA LEU A 15 4.53 -5.47 -2.71
C LEU A 15 3.45 -4.42 -2.96
N THR A 16 2.42 -4.81 -3.70
CA THR A 16 1.19 -4.03 -3.86
C THR A 16 0.30 -4.18 -2.63
N TYR A 17 -0.19 -3.06 -2.12
CA TYR A 17 -1.18 -3.00 -1.04
C TYR A 17 -2.46 -2.36 -1.54
N ASP A 18 -3.62 -2.85 -1.07
CA ASP A 18 -4.93 -2.34 -1.51
C ASP A 18 -5.14 -0.84 -1.20
N ASN A 19 -4.46 -0.33 -0.18
CA ASN A 19 -4.38 1.09 0.16
C ASN A 19 -3.16 1.40 1.03
N ASP A 20 -2.90 2.70 1.18
CA ASP A 20 -1.87 3.28 2.05
C ASP A 20 -1.96 2.77 3.50
N CYS A 21 -3.15 2.70 4.07
CA CYS A 21 -3.33 2.21 5.43
C CYS A 21 -2.92 0.74 5.59
N ASN A 22 -3.20 -0.11 4.59
CA ASN A 22 -2.74 -1.49 4.57
C ASN A 22 -1.21 -1.59 4.45
N ALA A 23 -0.59 -0.69 3.68
CA ALA A 23 0.87 -0.58 3.61
C ALA A 23 1.47 -0.18 4.97
N GLU A 24 0.92 0.86 5.63
CA GLU A 24 1.33 1.29 6.98
C GLU A 24 1.21 0.17 8.01
N LYS A 25 0.10 -0.58 7.98
CA LYS A 25 -0.13 -1.74 8.86
C LYS A 25 0.90 -2.85 8.64
N ALA A 26 1.38 -3.01 7.42
CA ALA A 26 2.45 -3.95 7.09
C ALA A 26 3.84 -3.44 7.48
N GLY A 27 3.96 -2.23 8.04
CA GLY A 27 5.22 -1.60 8.41
C GLY A 27 5.97 -0.98 7.23
N VAL A 28 5.33 -0.90 6.06
CA VAL A 28 5.81 -0.10 4.94
C VAL A 28 5.44 1.35 5.25
N THR A 29 6.35 2.30 5.06
CA THR A 29 6.11 3.74 5.30
C THR A 29 6.42 4.59 4.08
N GLU A 30 6.84 3.94 2.99
CA GLU A 30 7.19 4.55 1.73
C GLU A 30 6.62 3.68 0.62
N TRP A 31 5.78 4.28 -0.22
CA TRP A 31 5.12 3.63 -1.34
C TRP A 31 4.83 4.64 -2.45
N THR A 32 4.61 4.16 -3.66
CA THR A 32 4.13 4.96 -4.79
C THR A 32 2.67 4.66 -5.07
N GLU A 33 1.95 5.62 -5.63
CA GLU A 33 0.57 5.41 -6.09
C GLU A 33 0.53 4.40 -7.24
N GLY A 34 -0.44 3.48 -7.20
CA GLY A 34 -0.60 2.40 -8.18
C GLY A 34 -0.03 1.06 -7.72
N GLU A 35 -0.33 0.00 -8.46
CA GLU A 35 0.24 -1.33 -8.23
C GLU A 35 1.72 -1.38 -8.65
N CYS A 36 2.50 -2.29 -8.06
CA CYS A 36 3.84 -2.58 -8.56
C CYS A 36 3.79 -3.19 -9.97
N GLU A 37 4.74 -2.83 -10.83
CA GLU A 37 4.91 -3.39 -12.19
C GLU A 37 5.49 -4.82 -12.20
#